data_AF-A0A060Z996-F1
#
_entry.id   AF-A0A060Z996-F1
#
_cell.length_a   1.000
_cell.length_b   1.000
_cell.length_c   1.000
_cell.angle_alpha   90.00
_cell.angle_beta   90.00
_cell.angle_gamma   90.00
#
_symmetry.space_group_name_H-M   'P 1'
#
loop_
_entity.id
_entity.type
_entity.pdbx_description
1 polymer ?
#
loop_
_entity_poly.entity_id
_entity_poly.type
_entity_poly.pdbx_seq_one_letter_code
_entity_poly.pdbx_strand_id
1 'polypeptide(L)'
;MLCCFQVFTEYFTELEEESIQDNFVVVYELLDELMDFGFPQTTDSKILQEYITQEGTKLEVAKTKVPTTVTNAVSWRSEGIKYKKNEVFIDVIESINLLVNANGSVMSSDIVGTVKLKTMLSGMPELRLGLNDRALFALTGRDKGKTVTMEDVKFHQCVRLSRFESDRTISFIPPDGESELMSYRINTHVKPLIWIESVIEKFSHSRVEIMVKVVL
;
A
#
# COMPACT_ATOMS: atom_id res chain seq x y z
N MET A 1 -3.73 -0.16 16.62
CA MET A 1 -2.31 -0.36 16.97
C MET A 1 -1.40 -0.24 15.74
N LEU A 2 -1.63 -1.00 14.65
CA LEU A 2 -0.82 -0.88 13.42
C LEU A 2 -0.87 0.52 12.79
N CYS A 3 -2.03 1.19 12.78
CA CYS A 3 -2.15 2.55 12.23
C CYS A 3 -1.35 3.60 13.02
N CYS A 4 -1.30 3.51 14.36
CA CYS A 4 -0.50 4.44 15.18
C CYS A 4 1.00 4.27 14.89
N PHE A 5 1.45 3.02 14.76
CA PHE A 5 2.83 2.73 14.38
C PHE A 5 3.17 3.38 13.03
N GLN A 6 2.31 3.21 12.02
CA GLN A 6 2.51 3.80 10.70
C GLN A 6 2.58 5.33 10.77
N VAL A 7 1.64 6.00 11.45
CA VAL A 7 1.65 7.46 11.60
C VAL A 7 2.95 7.93 12.27
N PHE A 8 3.39 7.25 13.33
CA PHE A 8 4.65 7.61 14.00
C PHE A 8 5.88 7.39 13.11
N THR A 9 5.94 6.30 12.34
CA THR A 9 7.04 6.08 11.39
C THR A 9 7.06 7.18 10.31
N GLU A 10 5.89 7.63 9.84
CA GLU A 10 5.81 8.72 8.86
C GLU A 10 6.20 10.10 9.42
N TYR A 11 5.99 10.33 10.72
CA TYR A 11 6.45 11.55 11.40
C TYR A 11 7.94 11.53 11.73
N PHE A 12 8.44 10.42 12.29
CA PHE A 12 9.78 10.36 12.88
C PHE A 12 10.83 9.69 11.99
N THR A 13 10.44 9.16 10.82
CA THR A 13 11.25 8.30 9.93
C THR A 13 11.58 6.94 10.54
N GLU A 14 12.11 6.93 11.77
CA GLU A 14 12.40 5.74 12.56
C GLU A 14 11.71 5.87 13.94
N LEU A 15 11.05 4.79 14.38
CA LEU A 15 10.33 4.77 15.64
C LEU A 15 11.15 4.00 16.68
N GLU A 16 11.99 4.74 17.41
CA GLU A 16 12.83 4.21 18.48
C GLU A 16 12.50 4.88 19.82
N GLU A 17 13.13 4.40 20.90
CA GLU A 17 12.96 5.00 22.24
C GLU A 17 13.36 6.48 22.25
N GLU A 18 14.46 6.83 21.60
CA GLU A 18 14.96 8.20 21.44
C GLU A 18 13.95 9.07 20.68
N SER A 19 13.37 8.57 19.58
CA SER A 19 12.34 9.27 18.81
C SER A 19 11.14 9.70 19.67
N ILE A 20 10.72 8.85 20.63
CA ILE A 20 9.62 9.16 21.55
C ILE A 20 10.05 10.17 22.61
N GLN A 21 11.24 10.01 23.20
CA GLN A 21 11.72 10.90 24.25
C GLN A 21 11.94 12.33 23.74
N ASP A 22 12.52 12.47 22.54
CA ASP A 22 12.83 13.77 21.95
C ASP A 22 11.58 14.49 21.41
N ASN A 23 10.54 13.74 21.03
CA ASN A 23 9.32 14.29 20.43
C ASN A 23 8.07 14.12 21.30
N PHE A 24 8.23 13.98 22.63
CA PHE A 24 7.12 13.61 23.53
C PHE A 24 5.89 14.53 23.40
N VAL A 25 6.08 15.84 23.16
CA VAL A 25 4.97 16.79 22.95
C VAL A 25 4.12 16.40 21.74
N VAL A 26 4.76 16.16 20.59
CA VAL A 26 4.09 15.76 19.34
C VAL A 26 3.44 14.40 19.50
N VAL A 27 4.08 13.47 20.23
CA VAL A 27 3.49 12.16 20.52
C VAL A 27 2.18 12.28 21.30
N TYR A 28 2.11 13.15 22.32
CA TYR A 28 0.86 13.37 23.06
C TYR A 28 -0.24 13.99 22.19
N GLU A 29 0.11 15.00 21.38
CA GLU A 29 -0.85 15.62 20.44
C GLU A 29 -1.38 14.59 19.43
N LEU A 30 -0.49 13.76 18.88
CA LEU A 30 -0.89 12.69 17.97
C LEU A 30 -1.79 11.66 18.65
N LEU A 31 -1.49 11.25 19.89
CA LEU A 31 -2.32 10.26 20.59
C LEU A 31 -3.74 10.78 20.87
N ASP A 32 -3.86 12.05 21.27
CA ASP A 32 -5.15 12.71 21.52
C ASP A 32 -6.00 12.80 20.25
N GLU A 33 -5.38 13.14 19.12
CA GLU A 33 -6.07 13.25 17.82
C GLU A 33 -6.30 11.90 17.13
N LEU A 34 -5.45 10.90 17.37
CA LEU A 34 -5.62 9.56 16.81
C LEU A 34 -6.77 8.81 17.46
N MET A 35 -7.03 9.03 18.75
CA MET A 35 -7.98 8.23 19.52
C MET A 35 -8.64 9.04 20.64
N ASP A 36 -9.96 9.13 20.58
CA ASP A 36 -10.78 9.72 21.63
C ASP A 36 -11.69 8.64 22.26
N PHE A 37 -11.69 8.53 23.59
CA PHE A 37 -12.42 7.50 24.36
C PHE A 37 -12.26 6.05 23.86
N GLY A 38 -11.10 5.70 23.29
CA GLY A 38 -10.86 4.36 22.73
C GLY A 38 -11.35 4.17 21.29
N PHE A 39 -11.94 5.19 20.67
CA PHE A 39 -12.38 5.19 19.29
C PHE A 39 -11.37 5.91 18.40
N PRO A 40 -10.82 5.25 17.36
CA PRO A 40 -9.97 5.91 16.38
C PRO A 40 -10.70 7.07 15.69
N GLN A 41 -10.05 8.23 15.61
CA GLN A 41 -10.59 9.42 14.94
C GLN A 41 -9.90 9.65 13.60
N THR A 42 -8.77 10.39 13.59
CA THR A 42 -8.04 10.73 12.36
C THR A 42 -6.72 9.97 12.32
N THR A 43 -6.56 9.03 11.39
CA THR A 43 -5.34 8.23 11.26
C THR A 43 -4.54 8.50 9.99
N ASP A 44 -4.87 9.56 9.25
CA ASP A 44 -4.13 9.97 8.05
C ASP A 44 -3.04 10.97 8.44
N SER A 45 -1.79 10.50 8.45
CA SER A 45 -0.58 11.24 8.79
C SER A 45 -0.45 12.55 8.00
N LYS A 46 -0.76 12.55 6.70
CA LYS A 46 -0.61 13.74 5.85
C LYS A 46 -1.59 14.84 6.24
N ILE A 47 -2.77 14.46 6.71
CA ILE A 47 -3.78 15.40 7.21
C ILE A 47 -3.38 15.89 8.60
N LEU A 48 -2.93 14.99 9.48
CA LEU A 48 -2.42 15.35 10.80
C LEU A 48 -1.25 16.35 10.69
N GLN A 49 -0.37 16.19 9.70
CA GLN A 49 0.79 17.07 9.47
C GLN A 49 0.42 18.51 9.11
N GLU A 50 -0.82 18.77 8.68
CA GLU A 50 -1.28 20.13 8.39
C GLU A 50 -1.47 20.98 9.66
N TYR A 51 -1.72 20.34 10.81
CA TYR A 51 -2.05 21.05 12.06
C TYR A 51 -1.28 20.56 13.31
N ILE A 52 -0.64 19.40 13.26
CA ILE A 52 0.30 18.89 14.27
C ILE A 52 1.70 18.90 13.64
N THR A 53 2.48 19.96 13.92
CA THR A 53 3.78 20.22 13.28
C THR A 53 4.95 20.04 14.26
N GLN A 54 6.04 19.39 13.82
CA GLN A 54 7.27 19.25 14.61
C GLN A 54 8.07 20.57 14.76
N GLU A 55 7.87 21.53 13.85
CA GLU A 55 8.54 22.81 13.94
C GLU A 55 7.92 23.67 15.04
N GLY A 56 8.62 23.78 16.17
CA GLY A 56 8.35 24.77 17.21
C GLY A 56 8.50 26.19 16.64
N THR A 57 7.46 26.72 16.02
CA THR A 57 7.46 28.07 15.47
C THR A 57 6.82 29.02 16.49
N LYS A 58 7.66 29.92 16.99
CA LYS A 58 7.36 31.22 17.62
C LYS A 58 5.89 31.62 17.56
N LEU A 59 5.35 31.96 18.73
CA LEU A 59 4.12 32.71 18.98
C LEU A 59 3.76 33.74 17.90
N GLU A 60 3.18 33.26 16.80
CA GLU A 60 2.47 34.03 15.79
C GLU A 60 1.15 33.27 15.61
N VAL A 61 0.19 33.63 16.48
CA VAL A 61 -1.24 33.31 16.40
C VAL A 61 -1.56 31.97 15.76
N ALA A 62 -1.76 30.96 16.62
CA ALA A 62 -2.28 29.65 16.27
C ALA A 62 -3.25 29.72 15.09
N LYS A 63 -2.85 29.16 13.94
CA LYS A 63 -3.78 28.84 12.85
C LYS A 63 -4.54 27.57 13.27
N THR A 64 -5.32 27.68 14.34
CA THR A 64 -6.24 26.67 14.85
C THR A 64 -7.47 26.60 13.95
N LYS A 65 -7.27 26.31 12.67
CA LYS A 65 -8.36 25.92 11.79
C LYS A 65 -8.07 24.50 11.37
N VAL A 66 -8.73 23.57 12.06
CA VAL A 66 -8.80 22.16 11.66
C VAL A 66 -9.15 22.15 10.16
N PRO A 67 -8.35 21.47 9.32
CA PRO A 67 -8.64 21.37 7.90
C PRO A 67 -10.06 20.84 7.69
N THR A 68 -10.82 21.43 6.77
CA THR A 68 -12.17 20.93 6.44
C THR A 68 -12.13 19.47 5.98
N THR A 69 -10.98 19.00 5.48
CA THR A 69 -10.70 17.61 5.13
C THR A 69 -11.01 16.63 6.28
N VAL A 70 -10.80 17.00 7.54
CA VAL A 70 -11.07 16.14 8.71
C VAL A 70 -12.57 15.81 8.85
N THR A 71 -13.45 16.70 8.39
CA THR A 71 -14.92 16.55 8.51
C THR A 71 -15.61 16.23 7.18
N ASN A 72 -14.85 16.21 6.09
CA ASN A 72 -15.37 15.97 4.74
C ASN A 72 -15.47 14.48 4.43
N ALA A 73 -16.36 14.12 3.50
CA ALA A 73 -16.48 12.76 2.99
C ALA A 73 -15.21 12.23 2.27
N VAL A 74 -14.30 13.14 1.91
CA VAL A 74 -12.97 12.83 1.37
C VAL A 74 -11.96 13.30 2.41
N SER A 75 -11.53 12.37 3.27
CA SER A 75 -10.65 12.65 4.41
C SER A 75 -9.16 12.44 4.11
N TRP A 76 -8.80 12.04 2.89
CA TRP A 76 -7.43 11.66 2.51
C TRP A 76 -6.80 12.60 1.46
N ARG A 77 -7.46 13.71 1.13
CA ARG A 77 -6.98 14.67 0.14
C ARG A 77 -7.49 16.08 0.44
N SER A 78 -6.56 17.00 0.68
CA SER A 78 -6.87 18.40 0.93
C SER A 78 -7.20 19.18 -0.34
N GLU A 79 -8.07 20.17 -0.19
CA GLU A 79 -8.42 21.08 -1.29
C GLU A 79 -7.28 22.06 -1.59
N GLY A 80 -7.22 22.56 -2.83
CA GLY A 80 -6.29 23.63 -3.21
C GLY A 80 -4.86 23.20 -3.56
N ILE A 81 -4.56 21.90 -3.57
CA ILE A 81 -3.28 21.36 -4.05
C ILE A 81 -3.01 21.84 -5.48
N LYS A 82 -1.79 22.34 -5.74
CA LYS A 82 -1.38 22.81 -7.07
C LYS A 82 0.02 22.34 -7.41
N TYR A 83 0.14 21.74 -8.59
CA TYR A 83 1.42 21.37 -9.19
C TYR A 83 1.64 22.13 -10.49
N LYS A 84 2.91 22.44 -10.79
CA LYS A 84 3.29 23.05 -12.08
C LYS A 84 3.01 22.10 -13.25
N LYS A 85 3.14 20.79 -13.01
CA LYS A 85 2.90 19.72 -13.97
C LYS A 85 2.10 18.64 -13.27
N ASN A 86 0.99 18.22 -13.89
CA ASN A 86 0.14 17.18 -13.37
C ASN A 86 0.65 15.82 -13.86
N GLU A 87 1.14 14.97 -12.95
CA GLU A 87 1.71 13.66 -13.27
C GLU A 87 1.20 12.59 -12.29
N VAL A 88 1.13 11.35 -12.78
CA VAL A 88 0.83 10.17 -11.96
C VAL A 88 1.81 9.07 -12.36
N PHE A 89 2.52 8.53 -11.39
CA PHE A 89 3.34 7.34 -11.57
C PHE A 89 2.63 6.15 -10.92
N ILE A 90 2.70 5.00 -11.59
CA ILE A 90 2.04 3.76 -11.17
C ILE A 90 3.09 2.67 -11.14
N ASP A 91 3.33 2.12 -9.96
CA ASP A 91 4.22 0.98 -9.77
C ASP A 91 3.38 -0.26 -9.45
N VAL A 92 3.50 -1.28 -10.30
CA VAL A 92 2.89 -2.59 -10.09
C VAL A 92 3.98 -3.53 -9.61
N ILE A 93 3.91 -3.92 -8.34
CA ILE A 93 4.92 -4.73 -7.67
C ILE A 93 4.29 -6.08 -7.35
N GLU A 94 4.86 -7.16 -7.90
CA GLU A 94 4.40 -8.52 -7.67
C GLU A 94 5.46 -9.31 -6.89
N SER A 95 5.03 -9.97 -5.81
CA SER A 95 5.82 -10.90 -5.03
C SER A 95 5.32 -12.32 -5.26
N ILE A 96 6.21 -13.19 -5.76
CA ILE A 96 5.89 -14.59 -6.04
C ILE A 96 6.26 -15.42 -4.82
N ASN A 97 5.26 -15.99 -4.17
CA ASN A 97 5.43 -16.99 -3.13
C ASN A 97 5.46 -18.37 -3.78
N LEU A 98 6.49 -19.15 -3.47
CA LEU A 98 6.67 -20.49 -3.99
C LEU A 98 7.12 -21.44 -2.88
N LEU A 99 6.40 -22.54 -2.70
CA LEU A 99 6.79 -23.64 -1.84
C LEU A 99 7.04 -24.88 -2.68
N VAL A 100 8.25 -25.42 -2.62
CA VAL A 100 8.65 -26.63 -3.34
C VAL A 100 9.05 -27.69 -2.32
N ASN A 101 8.56 -28.92 -2.49
CA ASN A 101 8.95 -30.02 -1.61
C ASN A 101 10.31 -30.61 -2.00
N ALA A 102 10.85 -31.50 -1.17
CA ALA A 102 12.14 -32.17 -1.43
C ALA A 102 12.17 -33.00 -2.73
N ASN A 103 11.01 -33.39 -3.26
CA ASN A 103 10.90 -34.13 -4.52
C ASN A 103 10.87 -33.21 -5.75
N GLY A 104 10.99 -31.88 -5.57
CA GLY A 104 10.91 -30.91 -6.66
C GLY A 104 9.50 -30.61 -7.14
N SER A 105 8.46 -31.04 -6.43
CA SER A 105 7.07 -30.67 -6.74
C SER A 105 6.69 -29.36 -6.08
N VAL A 106 6.10 -28.46 -6.85
CA VAL A 106 5.50 -27.22 -6.32
C VAL A 106 4.26 -27.58 -5.49
N MET A 107 4.29 -27.24 -4.21
CA MET A 107 3.18 -27.44 -3.28
C MET A 107 2.25 -26.22 -3.24
N SER A 108 2.79 -25.01 -3.29
CA SER A 108 2.03 -23.77 -3.29
C SER A 108 2.71 -22.76 -4.20
N SER A 109 1.91 -22.02 -4.98
CA SER A 109 2.37 -20.88 -5.75
C SER A 109 1.30 -19.81 -5.76
N ASP A 110 1.61 -18.65 -5.22
CA ASP A 110 0.72 -17.50 -5.22
C ASP A 110 1.49 -16.21 -5.49
N ILE A 111 0.83 -15.29 -6.18
CA ILE A 111 1.35 -13.97 -6.48
C ILE A 111 0.59 -12.99 -5.60
N VAL A 112 1.32 -12.24 -4.78
CA VAL A 112 0.80 -11.10 -4.03
C VAL A 112 1.27 -9.84 -4.73
N GLY A 113 0.33 -9.15 -5.35
CA GLY A 113 0.58 -7.91 -6.08
C GLY A 113 0.11 -6.69 -5.31
N THR A 114 0.84 -5.59 -5.47
CA THR A 114 0.51 -4.28 -4.92
C THR A 114 0.63 -3.22 -6.01
N VAL A 115 -0.35 -2.34 -6.11
CA VAL A 115 -0.33 -1.17 -6.99
C VAL A 115 -0.09 0.06 -6.14
N LYS A 116 1.10 0.66 -6.29
CA LYS A 116 1.46 1.92 -5.64
C LYS A 116 1.31 3.07 -6.63
N LEU A 117 0.87 4.21 -6.13
CA LEU A 117 0.70 5.44 -6.88
C LEU A 117 1.59 6.51 -6.28
N LYS A 118 2.19 7.32 -7.15
CA LYS A 118 2.71 8.64 -6.80
C LYS A 118 1.93 9.69 -7.58
N THR A 119 1.02 10.39 -6.91
CA THR A 119 0.16 11.39 -7.55
C THR A 119 0.66 12.79 -7.29
N MET A 120 0.82 13.55 -8.37
CA MET A 120 1.21 14.96 -8.34
C MET A 120 0.17 15.72 -9.17
N LEU A 121 -1.06 15.82 -8.64
CA LEU A 121 -2.20 16.37 -9.36
C LEU A 121 -2.77 17.60 -8.64
N SER A 122 -3.21 18.58 -9.42
CA SER A 122 -3.83 19.80 -8.88
C SER A 122 -5.33 19.59 -8.63
N GLY A 123 -5.86 20.19 -7.56
CA GLY A 123 -7.29 20.16 -7.21
C GLY A 123 -7.75 18.79 -6.68
N MET A 124 -9.01 18.44 -6.97
CA MET A 124 -9.69 17.20 -6.55
C MET A 124 -10.03 16.30 -7.76
N PRO A 125 -9.04 15.65 -8.38
CA PRO A 125 -9.27 14.82 -9.57
C PRO A 125 -9.95 13.50 -9.22
N GLU A 126 -10.92 13.08 -10.04
CA GLU A 126 -11.46 11.71 -10.01
C GLU A 126 -10.73 10.88 -11.07
N LEU A 127 -9.97 9.87 -10.63
CA LEU A 127 -9.27 8.91 -11.49
C LEU A 127 -10.10 7.63 -11.67
N ARG A 128 -9.88 6.97 -12.80
CA ARG A 128 -10.41 5.63 -13.09
C ARG A 128 -9.30 4.74 -13.60
N LEU A 129 -9.10 3.59 -12.95
CA LEU A 129 -8.14 2.58 -13.36
C LEU A 129 -8.89 1.38 -13.95
N GLY A 130 -8.55 1.02 -15.18
CA GLY A 130 -9.02 -0.20 -15.83
C GLY A 130 -7.94 -1.28 -15.77
N LEU A 131 -8.30 -2.46 -15.28
CA LEU A 131 -7.42 -3.63 -15.24
C LEU A 131 -7.95 -4.72 -16.19
N ASN A 132 -7.06 -5.63 -16.59
CA ASN A 132 -7.40 -6.77 -17.45
C ASN A 132 -8.07 -7.90 -16.67
N ASP A 133 -9.08 -7.58 -15.86
CA ASP A 133 -9.79 -8.53 -15.01
C ASP A 133 -10.70 -9.42 -15.85
N ARG A 134 -10.58 -10.74 -15.68
CA ARG A 134 -11.43 -11.72 -16.35
C ARG A 134 -12.92 -11.48 -16.12
N ALA A 135 -13.31 -11.01 -14.92
CA ALA A 135 -14.71 -10.71 -14.62
C ALA A 135 -15.23 -9.52 -15.44
N LEU A 136 -14.42 -8.45 -15.58
CA LEU A 136 -14.71 -7.30 -16.46
C LEU A 136 -14.91 -7.72 -17.91
N PHE A 137 -14.02 -8.57 -18.40
CA PHE A 137 -14.05 -9.02 -19.80
C PHE A 137 -15.20 -9.98 -20.10
N ALA A 138 -15.61 -10.81 -19.12
CA ALA A 138 -16.81 -11.65 -19.22
C ALA A 138 -18.10 -10.80 -19.30
N LEU A 139 -18.20 -9.70 -18.55
CA LEU A 139 -19.35 -8.80 -18.57
C LEU A 139 -19.45 -7.97 -19.86
N THR A 140 -18.31 -7.66 -20.48
CA THR A 140 -18.24 -6.80 -21.69
C THR A 140 -18.17 -7.57 -23.01
N GLY A 141 -18.19 -8.91 -22.97
CA GLY A 141 -18.23 -9.78 -24.16
C GLY A 141 -16.94 -9.78 -25.00
N ARG A 142 -15.81 -9.32 -24.45
CA ARG A 142 -14.53 -9.20 -25.16
C ARG A 142 -13.58 -10.36 -24.82
N ASP A 143 -13.95 -11.58 -25.16
CA ASP A 143 -13.21 -12.80 -24.75
C ASP A 143 -11.90 -13.07 -25.55
N LYS A 144 -11.18 -12.02 -25.98
CA LYS A 144 -10.02 -12.12 -26.88
C LYS A 144 -8.71 -11.55 -26.28
N GLY A 145 -8.46 -11.74 -24.99
CA GLY A 145 -7.23 -11.30 -24.33
C GLY A 145 -6.73 -12.23 -23.23
N LYS A 146 -5.45 -12.10 -22.84
CA LYS A 146 -4.93 -12.72 -21.60
C LYS A 146 -5.57 -11.99 -20.42
N THR A 147 -6.53 -12.63 -19.76
CA THR A 147 -7.20 -12.08 -18.58
C THR A 147 -6.53 -12.56 -17.29
N VAL A 148 -6.52 -11.69 -16.28
CA VAL A 148 -6.07 -12.04 -14.92
C VAL A 148 -7.28 -12.34 -14.07
N THR A 149 -7.26 -13.47 -13.35
CA THR A 149 -8.31 -13.81 -12.38
C THR A 149 -7.76 -13.51 -11.00
N MET A 150 -8.22 -12.41 -10.40
CA MET A 150 -7.82 -12.02 -9.04
C MET A 150 -8.73 -12.73 -8.04
N GLU A 151 -8.16 -13.43 -7.06
CA GLU A 151 -8.94 -14.14 -6.05
C GLU A 151 -9.41 -13.21 -4.94
N ASP A 152 -8.48 -12.41 -4.42
CA ASP A 152 -8.73 -11.41 -3.38
C ASP A 152 -8.17 -10.07 -3.85
N VAL A 153 -8.92 -9.01 -3.58
CA VAL A 153 -8.53 -7.63 -3.90
C VAL A 153 -8.91 -6.75 -2.72
N LYS A 154 -7.91 -6.02 -2.21
CA LYS A 154 -8.07 -5.01 -1.17
C LYS A 154 -7.80 -3.65 -1.77
N PHE A 155 -8.67 -2.70 -1.48
CA PHE A 155 -8.56 -1.34 -1.98
C PHE A 155 -8.27 -0.36 -0.85
N HIS A 156 -7.59 0.72 -1.20
CA HIS A 156 -7.52 1.91 -0.37
C HIS A 156 -8.92 2.51 -0.18
N GLN A 157 -9.14 3.20 0.95
CA GLN A 157 -10.41 3.88 1.28
C GLN A 157 -10.88 4.89 0.21
N CYS A 158 -9.96 5.34 -0.65
CA CYS A 158 -10.28 6.29 -1.70
C CYS A 158 -11.08 5.69 -2.87
N VAL A 159 -11.14 4.36 -2.96
CA VAL A 159 -11.85 3.63 -4.02
C VAL A 159 -13.32 3.48 -3.70
N ARG A 160 -14.16 3.82 -4.68
CA ARG A 160 -15.62 3.65 -4.59
C ARG A 160 -16.00 2.18 -4.83
N LEU A 161 -16.05 1.40 -3.75
CA LEU A 161 -16.39 -0.03 -3.78
C LEU A 161 -17.72 -0.32 -4.50
N SER A 162 -18.74 0.53 -4.33
CA SER A 162 -20.03 0.36 -5.00
C SER A 162 -19.96 0.37 -6.53
N ARG A 163 -19.03 1.16 -7.11
CA ARG A 163 -18.78 1.15 -8.56
C ARG A 163 -18.04 -0.11 -8.96
N PHE A 164 -17.02 -0.50 -8.20
CA PHE A 164 -16.29 -1.74 -8.46
C PHE A 164 -17.20 -2.98 -8.38
N GLU A 165 -18.16 -3.04 -7.46
CA GLU A 165 -19.11 -4.15 -7.40
C GLU A 165 -20.07 -4.17 -8.62
N SER A 166 -20.46 -2.99 -9.11
CA SER A 166 -21.46 -2.86 -10.19
C SER A 166 -20.89 -3.16 -11.57
N ASP A 167 -19.76 -2.52 -11.90
CA ASP A 167 -19.18 -2.58 -13.25
C ASP A 167 -17.67 -2.86 -13.24
N ARG A 168 -17.10 -3.20 -12.07
CA ARG A 168 -15.69 -3.49 -11.86
C ARG A 168 -14.74 -2.34 -12.21
N THR A 169 -15.25 -1.11 -12.29
CA THR A 169 -14.43 0.09 -12.48
C THR A 169 -13.83 0.55 -11.16
N ILE A 170 -12.50 0.69 -11.12
CA ILE A 170 -11.79 1.26 -9.97
C ILE A 170 -11.81 2.78 -10.11
N SER A 171 -12.74 3.44 -9.42
CA SER A 171 -12.93 4.89 -9.45
C SER A 171 -12.58 5.50 -8.09
N PHE A 172 -11.72 6.51 -8.06
CA PHE A 172 -11.19 7.07 -6.81
C PHE A 172 -10.70 8.51 -6.94
N ILE A 173 -10.62 9.21 -5.82
CA ILE A 173 -9.89 10.49 -5.71
C ILE A 173 -8.58 10.17 -4.97
N PRO A 174 -7.40 10.22 -5.61
CA PRO A 174 -6.16 9.75 -4.98
C PRO A 174 -5.67 10.67 -3.85
N PRO A 175 -5.13 10.10 -2.75
CA PRO A 175 -4.30 10.86 -1.83
C PRO A 175 -3.13 11.51 -2.59
N ASP A 176 -2.68 12.67 -2.10
CA ASP A 176 -1.56 13.38 -2.70
C ASP A 176 -0.23 12.69 -2.40
N GLY A 177 0.72 12.70 -3.35
CA GLY A 177 2.01 12.03 -3.19
C GLY A 177 1.91 10.50 -3.28
N GLU A 178 2.76 9.81 -2.52
CA GLU A 178 2.87 8.34 -2.54
C GLU A 178 1.77 7.67 -1.70
N SER A 179 1.13 6.63 -2.25
CA SER A 179 0.09 5.82 -1.58
C SER A 179 -0.05 4.44 -2.22
N GLU A 180 -0.50 3.45 -1.45
CA GLU A 180 -0.93 2.16 -1.99
C GLU A 180 -2.40 2.25 -2.41
N LEU A 181 -2.72 1.99 -3.68
CA LEU A 181 -4.09 2.01 -4.19
C LEU A 181 -4.82 0.71 -3.91
N MET A 182 -4.15 -0.42 -4.17
CA MET A 182 -4.74 -1.74 -4.02
C MET A 182 -3.67 -2.81 -3.85
N SER A 183 -4.04 -3.89 -3.20
CA SER A 183 -3.32 -5.16 -3.21
C SER A 183 -4.24 -6.27 -3.71
N TYR A 184 -3.66 -7.25 -4.40
CA TYR A 184 -4.39 -8.36 -4.97
C TYR A 184 -3.61 -9.67 -4.81
N ARG A 185 -4.33 -10.78 -4.77
CA ARG A 185 -3.75 -12.12 -4.73
C ARG A 185 -4.22 -12.92 -5.92
N ILE A 186 -3.28 -13.58 -6.60
CA ILE A 186 -3.55 -14.50 -7.69
C ILE A 186 -2.96 -15.85 -7.30
N ASN A 187 -3.81 -16.88 -7.27
CA ASN A 187 -3.35 -18.25 -7.12
C ASN A 187 -3.22 -18.85 -8.52
N THR A 188 -1.98 -19.11 -8.92
CA THR A 188 -1.71 -19.73 -10.21
C THR A 188 -0.47 -20.58 -10.10
N HIS A 189 -0.51 -21.76 -10.71
CA HIS A 189 0.66 -22.60 -10.86
C HIS A 189 1.56 -22.03 -11.96
N VAL A 190 2.31 -20.98 -11.61
CA VAL A 190 3.37 -20.45 -12.48
C VAL A 190 4.56 -21.38 -12.40
N LYS A 191 5.20 -21.62 -13.55
CA LYS A 191 6.57 -22.11 -13.52
C LYS A 191 7.44 -21.04 -12.85
N PRO A 192 8.28 -21.41 -11.87
CA PRO A 192 9.14 -20.45 -11.20
C PRO A 192 10.03 -19.73 -12.20
N LEU A 193 10.18 -18.42 -12.03
CA LEU A 193 11.07 -17.60 -12.86
C LEU A 193 12.54 -18.02 -12.69
N ILE A 194 12.87 -18.56 -11.52
CA ILE A 194 14.18 -19.10 -11.20
C ILE A 194 13.93 -20.44 -10.51
N TRP A 195 14.43 -21.52 -11.09
CA TRP A 195 14.35 -22.85 -10.52
C TRP A 195 15.71 -23.26 -9.95
N ILE A 196 15.72 -23.73 -8.71
CA ILE A 196 16.95 -24.13 -8.02
C ILE A 196 16.85 -25.61 -7.72
N GLU A 197 17.85 -26.36 -8.19
CA GLU A 197 18.05 -27.76 -7.86
C GLU A 197 19.27 -27.86 -6.97
N SER A 198 19.11 -28.42 -5.77
CA SER A 198 20.23 -28.65 -4.86
C SER A 198 20.35 -30.14 -4.54
N VAL A 199 21.59 -30.63 -4.60
CA VAL A 199 21.95 -31.99 -4.20
C VAL A 199 22.91 -31.85 -3.02
N ILE A 200 22.57 -32.49 -1.90
CA ILE A 200 23.37 -32.48 -0.67
C ILE A 200 23.95 -33.87 -0.47
N GLU A 201 25.27 -33.97 -0.55
CA GLU A 201 26.00 -35.20 -0.26
C GLU A 201 26.71 -35.06 1.10
N LYS A 202 26.27 -35.86 2.07
CA LYS A 202 26.84 -35.85 3.43
C LYS A 202 27.78 -37.03 3.62
N PHE A 203 29.07 -36.74 3.82
CA PHE A 203 30.08 -37.72 4.17
C PHE A 203 30.25 -37.74 5.69
N SER A 204 29.70 -38.77 6.34
CA SER A 204 29.70 -38.93 7.79
C SER A 204 31.09 -38.70 8.40
N HIS A 205 31.16 -37.84 9.42
CA HIS A 205 32.38 -37.47 10.15
C HIS A 205 33.48 -36.77 9.32
N SER A 206 33.23 -36.35 8.08
CA SER A 206 34.24 -35.71 7.24
C SER A 206 33.79 -34.36 6.67
N ARG A 207 32.80 -34.35 5.78
CA ARG A 207 32.42 -33.15 5.03
C ARG A 207 30.98 -33.22 4.51
N VAL A 208 30.49 -32.08 4.07
CA VAL A 208 29.22 -31.95 3.35
C VAL A 208 29.51 -31.24 2.05
N GLU A 209 29.06 -31.81 0.94
CA GLU A 209 29.11 -31.19 -0.38
C GLU A 209 27.69 -30.78 -0.78
N ILE A 210 27.55 -29.54 -1.23
CA ILE A 210 26.27 -28.99 -1.68
C ILE A 210 26.48 -28.52 -3.12
N MET A 211 25.88 -29.23 -4.06
CA MET A 211 25.86 -28.85 -5.47
C MET A 211 24.54 -28.13 -5.75
N VAL A 212 24.63 -26.86 -6.13
CA VAL A 212 23.45 -26.05 -6.46
C VAL A 212 23.48 -25.70 -7.93
N LYS A 213 22.41 -26.02 -8.64
CA LYS A 213 22.17 -25.67 -10.03
C LYS A 213 21.02 -24.68 -10.11
N VAL A 214 21.26 -23.58 -10.80
CA VAL A 214 20.24 -22.56 -11.08
C VAL A 214 19.81 -22.70 -12.54
N VAL A 215 18.51 -22.80 -12.77
CA VAL A 215 17.88 -22.85 -14.10
C VAL A 215 16.98 -21.61 -14.22
N LEU A 216 17.24 -20.81 -15.25
CA LEU A 216 16.47 -19.62 -15.62
C LEU A 216 15.48 -19.95 -16.73
#